data_AF-A0A0R1KJH1-F1
#
_entry.id   AF-A0A0R1KJH1-F1
#
_cell.length_a   1.000
_cell.length_b   1.000
_cell.length_c   1.000
_cell.angle_alpha   90.00
_cell.angle_beta   90.00
_cell.angle_gamma   90.00
#
_symmetry.space_group_name_H-M   'P 1'
#
loop_
_entity.id
_entity.type
_entity.pdbx_description
1 polymer ?
#
loop_
_entity_poly.entity_id
_entity_poly.type
_entity_poly.pdbx_seq_one_letter_code
_entity_poly.pdbx_strand_id
1 'polypeptide(L)'
;MPDWFKWDGLNGYLGAIVLTAIFAGIGVYLSYLYEKKRRNESTYSGVLSERMQDKPLSDEGIADYSLTSPTNYDVMFKRPLTLKQGAIGLAFLFVLLMGLTKSGWGASTPYGFWFGKVLTSFGVSAGSLASFTNQPAAVFAGPWLANGVTVQNFGILLGTLVYFTTAGLMSETIHSVPSLTVKSSTLYAIGGFSMGFGTRLSNGCNVGALYSPIATFSLSGWIFLIVLVAGGIIGNMVAKRVYA
;
A
#
# COMPACT_ATOMS: atom_id res chain seq x y z
N MET A 1 12.99 -13.52 10.18
CA MET A 1 14.44 -13.82 10.31
C MET A 1 14.99 -13.94 8.91
N PRO A 2 16.25 -13.56 8.65
CA PRO A 2 16.85 -13.73 7.33
C PRO A 2 16.78 -15.22 6.94
N ASP A 3 16.17 -15.52 5.80
CA ASP A 3 16.01 -16.91 5.35
C ASP A 3 17.36 -17.48 4.80
N TRP A 4 18.40 -16.64 4.69
CA TRP A 4 19.65 -16.90 3.95
C TRP A 4 20.87 -16.47 4.77
N PHE A 5 22.05 -17.00 4.42
CA PHE A 5 23.35 -16.65 5.01
C PHE A 5 23.53 -16.98 6.50
N LYS A 6 22.84 -17.99 7.05
CA LYS A 6 22.99 -18.45 8.45
C LYS A 6 24.43 -18.84 8.88
N TRP A 7 25.40 -18.80 7.96
CA TRP A 7 26.78 -19.24 8.11
C TRP A 7 27.76 -18.08 8.39
N ASP A 8 27.29 -16.82 8.51
CA ASP A 8 28.14 -15.61 8.61
C ASP A 8 28.59 -15.24 10.04
N GLY A 9 28.20 -16.00 11.07
CA GLY A 9 28.48 -15.69 12.48
C GLY A 9 27.69 -14.51 13.08
N LEU A 10 26.87 -13.82 12.28
CA LEU A 10 25.95 -12.74 12.66
C LEU A 10 24.48 -13.11 12.41
N ASN A 11 24.16 -14.41 12.46
CA ASN A 11 22.83 -14.97 12.19
C ASN A 11 22.26 -14.62 10.80
N GLY A 12 23.11 -14.37 9.80
CA GLY A 12 22.75 -14.09 8.41
C GLY A 12 22.31 -12.65 8.11
N TYR A 13 22.33 -11.75 9.10
CA TYR A 13 21.88 -10.37 8.91
C TYR A 13 22.82 -9.55 8.03
N LEU A 14 24.14 -9.74 8.14
CA LEU A 14 25.09 -8.93 7.38
C LEU A 14 24.98 -9.25 5.88
N GLY A 15 24.96 -10.53 5.53
CA GLY A 15 24.72 -10.98 4.16
C GLY A 15 23.37 -10.49 3.62
N ALA A 16 22.33 -10.55 4.43
CA ALA A 16 20.99 -10.13 4.02
C ALA A 16 20.85 -8.60 3.82
N ILE A 17 21.51 -7.78 4.65
CA ILE A 17 21.58 -6.33 4.47
C ILE A 17 22.29 -5.97 3.17
N VAL A 18 23.47 -6.56 2.93
CA VAL A 18 24.25 -6.31 1.70
C VAL A 18 23.45 -6.71 0.47
N LEU A 19 22.82 -7.89 0.49
CA LEU A 19 22.00 -8.36 -0.63
C LEU A 19 20.78 -7.46 -0.87
N THR A 20 20.12 -7.01 0.19
CA THR A 20 18.99 -6.07 0.12
C THR A 20 19.42 -4.74 -0.47
N ALA A 21 20.59 -4.22 -0.09
CA ALA A 21 21.16 -3.00 -0.67
C ALA A 21 21.48 -3.17 -2.17
N ILE A 22 22.03 -4.33 -2.56
CA ILE A 22 22.30 -4.65 -3.97
C ILE A 22 21.00 -4.68 -4.77
N PHE A 23 19.97 -5.41 -4.30
CA PHE A 23 18.69 -5.48 -5.00
C PHE A 23 17.98 -4.13 -5.07
N ALA A 24 18.03 -3.33 -4.00
CA ALA A 24 17.51 -1.97 -4.02
C ALA A 24 18.26 -1.10 -5.06
N GLY A 25 19.59 -1.19 -5.10
CA GLY A 25 20.43 -0.49 -6.07
C GLY A 25 20.10 -0.88 -7.52
N ILE A 26 19.92 -2.18 -7.78
CA ILE A 26 19.49 -2.68 -9.09
C ILE A 26 18.11 -2.13 -9.45
N GLY A 27 17.16 -2.16 -8.52
CA GLY A 27 15.82 -1.61 -8.73
C GLY A 27 15.86 -0.13 -9.11
N VAL A 28 16.59 0.68 -8.36
CA VAL A 28 16.78 2.12 -8.63
C VAL A 28 17.43 2.34 -10.00
N TYR A 29 18.49 1.59 -10.32
CA TYR A 29 19.17 1.70 -11.60
C TYR A 29 18.26 1.38 -12.78
N LEU A 30 17.50 0.27 -12.70
CA LEU A 30 16.53 -0.11 -13.74
C LEU A 30 15.41 0.92 -13.90
N SER A 31 14.88 1.45 -12.79
CA SER A 31 13.89 2.53 -12.82
C SER A 31 14.44 3.79 -13.50
N TYR A 32 15.68 4.18 -13.21
CA TYR A 32 16.33 5.33 -13.85
C TYR A 32 16.54 5.12 -15.36
N LEU A 33 17.00 3.93 -15.77
CA LEU A 33 17.14 3.60 -17.19
C LEU A 33 15.81 3.64 -17.92
N TYR A 34 14.76 3.10 -17.30
CA TYR A 34 13.40 3.11 -17.86
C TYR A 34 12.89 4.55 -18.01
N GLU A 35 13.03 5.38 -16.98
CA GLU A 35 12.63 6.77 -17.03
C GLU A 35 13.41 7.56 -18.09
N LYS A 36 14.74 7.42 -18.13
CA LYS A 36 15.60 8.03 -19.14
C LYS A 36 15.13 7.68 -20.56
N LYS A 37 14.83 6.40 -20.82
CA LYS A 37 14.28 5.95 -22.10
C LYS A 37 12.95 6.65 -22.43
N ARG A 38 12.00 6.67 -21.49
CA ARG A 38 10.67 7.29 -21.70
C ARG A 38 10.75 8.80 -21.92
N ARG A 39 11.68 9.48 -21.24
CA ARG A 39 11.95 10.91 -21.44
C ARG A 39 12.53 11.18 -22.82
N ASN A 40 13.51 10.38 -23.26
CA ASN A 40 14.08 10.50 -24.62
C ASN A 40 13.03 10.26 -25.72
N GLU A 41 12.09 9.35 -25.48
CA GLU A 41 10.99 9.06 -26.40
C GLU A 41 9.81 10.05 -26.27
N SER A 42 9.87 11.07 -25.39
CA SER A 42 8.76 12.00 -25.10
C SER A 42 7.46 11.32 -24.65
N THR A 43 7.53 10.11 -24.09
CA THR A 43 6.37 9.32 -23.63
C THR A 43 6.24 9.26 -22.11
N TYR A 44 7.02 10.08 -21.40
CA TYR A 44 7.00 10.16 -19.94
C TYR A 44 5.80 10.96 -19.44
N SER A 45 4.89 10.30 -18.73
CA SER A 45 3.67 10.89 -18.19
C SER A 45 3.76 11.32 -16.72
N GLY A 46 4.91 11.13 -16.06
CA GLY A 46 5.12 11.44 -14.64
C GLY A 46 4.14 10.77 -13.66
N VAL A 47 4.36 11.03 -12.38
CA VAL A 47 3.43 10.66 -11.30
C VAL A 47 2.70 11.92 -10.83
N LEU A 48 1.37 11.83 -10.63
CA LEU A 48 0.55 12.98 -10.25
C LEU A 48 1.05 13.67 -8.97
N SER A 49 1.36 12.88 -7.94
CA SER A 49 1.84 13.39 -6.65
C SER A 49 3.17 14.11 -6.76
N GLU A 50 4.10 13.60 -7.59
CA GLU A 50 5.39 14.25 -7.85
C GLU A 50 5.19 15.58 -8.58
N ARG A 51 4.32 15.61 -9.60
CA ARG A 51 3.97 16.86 -10.30
C ARG A 51 3.33 17.91 -9.38
N MET A 52 2.50 17.48 -8.44
CA MET A 52 1.90 18.36 -7.43
C MET A 52 2.94 18.88 -6.43
N GLN A 53 3.95 18.05 -6.12
CA GLN A 53 5.05 18.42 -5.24
C GLN A 53 6.03 19.37 -5.92
N ASP A 54 6.33 19.16 -7.20
CA ASP A 54 7.31 19.96 -7.98
C ASP A 54 6.78 21.34 -8.37
N LYS A 55 5.48 21.61 -8.22
CA LYS A 55 4.96 22.97 -8.35
C LYS A 55 5.60 23.87 -7.28
N PRO A 56 6.25 24.99 -7.67
CA PRO A 56 6.84 25.91 -6.71
C PRO A 56 5.76 26.44 -5.77
N LEU A 57 6.13 26.65 -4.51
CA LEU A 57 5.29 27.42 -3.59
C LEU A 57 5.10 28.80 -4.23
N SER A 58 3.86 29.28 -4.32
CA SER A 58 3.66 30.71 -4.48
C SER A 58 4.39 31.38 -3.32
N ASP A 59 5.40 32.22 -3.59
CA ASP A 59 6.22 32.93 -2.59
C ASP A 59 5.37 33.84 -1.67
N GLU A 60 4.09 34.02 -2.01
CA GLU A 60 3.06 34.64 -1.21
C GLU A 60 2.76 33.81 0.05
N GLY A 61 3.44 34.14 1.17
CA GLY A 61 2.99 33.74 2.51
C GLY A 61 4.02 33.02 3.40
N ILE A 62 5.25 32.79 2.94
CA ILE A 62 6.31 32.22 3.81
C ILE A 62 6.87 33.29 4.77
N ALA A 63 6.85 34.57 4.36
CA ALA A 63 7.35 35.69 5.16
C ALA A 63 6.45 36.06 6.36
N ASP A 64 5.13 35.82 6.26
CA ASP A 64 4.15 36.11 7.32
C ASP A 64 3.57 34.79 7.86
N TYR A 65 4.32 34.15 8.76
CA TYR A 65 3.88 32.92 9.41
C TYR A 65 2.72 33.18 10.38
N SER A 66 1.52 32.73 10.02
CA SER A 66 0.34 32.69 10.90
C SER A 66 -0.31 31.31 10.90
N LEU A 67 -0.66 30.79 12.08
CA LEU A 67 -1.35 29.49 12.25
C LEU A 67 -2.69 29.41 11.51
N THR A 68 -3.31 30.54 11.19
CA THR A 68 -4.61 30.62 10.51
C THR A 68 -4.49 31.05 9.04
N SER A 69 -3.27 31.17 8.50
CA SER A 69 -3.09 31.58 7.11
C SER A 69 -3.56 30.47 6.14
N PRO A 70 -4.36 30.80 5.10
CA PRO A 70 -4.75 29.84 4.06
C PRO A 70 -3.56 29.17 3.38
N THR A 71 -2.44 29.88 3.23
CA THR A 71 -1.21 29.36 2.60
C THR A 71 -0.56 28.27 3.46
N ASN A 72 -0.58 28.40 4.78
CA ASN A 72 -0.03 27.40 5.70
C ASN A 72 -0.91 26.14 5.79
N TYR A 73 -2.24 26.32 5.69
CA TYR A 73 -3.18 25.20 5.60
C TYR A 73 -2.90 24.35 4.35
N ASP A 74 -2.70 25.00 3.20
CA ASP A 74 -2.42 24.31 1.94
C ASP A 74 -1.09 23.55 1.97
N VAL A 75 -0.06 24.12 2.58
CA VAL A 75 1.24 23.46 2.77
C VAL A 75 1.14 22.26 3.72
N MET A 76 0.37 22.35 4.79
CA MET A 76 0.27 21.30 5.81
C MET A 76 -0.67 20.15 5.42
N PHE A 77 -1.81 20.45 4.77
CA PHE A 77 -2.88 19.47 4.55
C PHE A 77 -3.17 19.15 3.08
N LYS A 78 -2.89 20.06 2.13
CA LYS A 78 -3.19 19.82 0.71
C LYS A 78 -1.98 19.34 -0.08
N ARG A 79 -0.77 19.79 0.26
CA ARG A 79 0.43 19.39 -0.46
C ARG A 79 0.84 17.96 -0.11
N PRO A 80 1.08 17.08 -1.10
CA PRO A 80 1.61 15.75 -0.84
C PRO A 80 2.98 15.82 -0.14
N LEU A 81 3.21 14.93 0.82
CA LEU A 81 4.52 14.77 1.44
C LEU A 81 5.56 14.38 0.37
N THR A 82 6.78 14.89 0.55
CA THR A 82 7.88 14.48 -0.33
C THR A 82 8.15 12.99 -0.23
N LEU A 83 8.64 12.36 -1.31
CA LEU A 83 8.99 10.92 -1.29
C LEU A 83 9.90 10.55 -0.12
N LYS A 84 10.87 11.42 0.22
CA LYS A 84 11.77 11.24 1.36
C LYS A 84 11.02 11.30 2.69
N GLN A 85 10.17 12.30 2.89
CA GLN A 85 9.35 12.41 4.11
C GLN A 85 8.39 11.22 4.26
N GLY A 86 7.73 10.82 3.17
CA GLY A 86 6.86 9.65 3.14
C GLY A 86 7.61 8.36 3.50
N ALA A 87 8.80 8.14 2.92
CA ALA A 87 9.63 6.97 3.22
C ALA A 87 10.06 6.92 4.69
N ILE A 88 10.53 8.04 5.25
CA ILE A 88 10.93 8.12 6.66
C ILE A 88 9.73 7.91 7.59
N GLY A 89 8.61 8.59 7.33
CA GLY A 89 7.40 8.46 8.13
C GLY A 89 6.84 7.03 8.11
N LEU A 90 6.81 6.41 6.94
CA LEU A 90 6.35 5.03 6.79
C LEU A 90 7.27 4.03 7.49
N ALA A 91 8.60 4.23 7.40
CA ALA A 91 9.57 3.39 8.11
C ALA A 91 9.39 3.47 9.63
N PHE A 92 9.21 4.68 10.17
CA PHE A 92 8.94 4.88 11.59
C PHE A 92 7.63 4.20 12.03
N LEU A 93 6.54 4.40 11.28
CA LEU A 93 5.26 3.77 11.54
C LEU A 93 5.35 2.24 11.49
N PHE A 94 6.11 1.70 10.53
CA PHE A 94 6.30 0.25 10.44
C PHE A 94 7.09 -0.31 11.62
N VAL A 95 8.17 0.35 12.04
CA VAL A 95 8.95 -0.05 13.22
C VAL A 95 8.08 -0.02 14.47
N LEU A 96 7.28 1.04 14.65
CA LEU A 96 6.34 1.16 15.76
C LEU A 96 5.29 0.03 15.71
N LEU A 97 4.71 -0.21 14.54
CA LEU A 97 3.72 -1.27 14.35
C LEU A 97 4.31 -2.63 14.72
N MET A 98 5.44 -2.99 14.11
CA MET A 98 6.11 -4.27 14.36
C MET A 98 6.54 -4.40 15.83
N GLY A 99 6.96 -3.29 16.45
CA GLY A 99 7.31 -3.24 17.87
C GLY A 99 6.14 -3.55 18.80
N LEU A 100 4.94 -3.02 18.48
CA LEU A 100 3.71 -3.19 19.27
C LEU A 100 2.99 -4.51 18.97
N THR A 101 2.80 -4.86 17.70
CA THR A 101 1.99 -6.02 17.28
C THR A 101 2.79 -7.31 17.21
N LYS A 102 4.14 -7.23 17.22
CA LYS A 102 5.06 -8.35 16.96
C LYS A 102 4.79 -9.08 15.64
N SER A 103 4.06 -8.44 14.73
CA SER A 103 3.67 -9.00 13.42
C SER A 103 3.98 -8.00 12.31
N GLY A 104 4.11 -8.50 11.09
CA GLY A 104 4.19 -7.65 9.90
C GLY A 104 2.89 -6.86 9.66
N TRP A 105 2.95 -5.89 8.75
CA TRP A 105 1.80 -5.09 8.35
C TRP A 105 0.85 -5.92 7.47
N GLY A 106 -0.37 -6.17 7.96
CA GLY A 106 -1.44 -6.84 7.21
C GLY A 106 -2.60 -5.90 6.85
N ALA A 107 -3.04 -5.90 5.60
CA ALA A 107 -4.24 -5.18 5.17
C ALA A 107 -5.30 -6.09 4.53
N SER A 108 -4.90 -7.12 3.77
CA SER A 108 -5.85 -7.96 3.04
C SER A 108 -6.57 -9.01 3.89
N THR A 109 -5.91 -9.55 4.92
CA THR A 109 -6.47 -10.63 5.77
C THR A 109 -7.76 -10.23 6.48
N PRO A 110 -7.85 -9.04 7.13
CA PRO A 110 -9.06 -8.59 7.83
C PRO A 110 -10.32 -8.59 6.96
N TYR A 111 -10.25 -8.24 5.68
CA TYR A 111 -11.43 -8.26 4.81
C TYR A 111 -12.10 -9.65 4.74
N GLY A 112 -11.29 -10.72 4.75
CA GLY A 112 -11.80 -12.09 4.82
C GLY A 112 -12.47 -12.40 6.16
N PHE A 113 -11.92 -11.88 7.26
CA PHE A 113 -12.52 -12.01 8.59
C PHE A 113 -13.83 -11.24 8.71
N TRP A 114 -13.89 -10.03 8.15
CA TRP A 114 -15.07 -9.19 8.13
C TRP A 114 -16.19 -9.85 7.34
N PHE A 115 -15.87 -10.39 6.16
CA PHE A 115 -16.81 -11.17 5.37
C PHE A 115 -17.29 -12.42 6.11
N GLY A 116 -16.37 -13.17 6.73
CA GLY A 116 -16.71 -14.32 7.56
C GLY A 116 -17.64 -13.97 8.72
N LYS A 117 -17.43 -12.83 9.40
CA LYS A 117 -18.33 -12.31 10.44
C LYS A 117 -19.72 -11.99 9.92
N VAL A 118 -19.81 -11.37 8.76
CA VAL A 118 -21.09 -11.13 8.10
C VAL A 118 -21.79 -12.46 7.83
N LEU A 119 -21.09 -13.46 7.29
CA LEU A 119 -21.65 -14.81 7.09
C LEU A 119 -22.11 -15.49 8.39
N THR A 120 -21.38 -15.30 9.50
CA THR A 120 -21.85 -15.81 10.80
C THR A 120 -23.15 -15.17 11.26
N SER A 121 -23.38 -13.90 10.89
CA SER A 121 -24.65 -13.20 11.17
C SER A 121 -25.81 -13.75 10.34
N PHE A 122 -25.53 -14.39 9.20
CA PHE A 122 -26.50 -15.11 8.37
C PHE A 122 -26.60 -16.61 8.72
N GLY A 123 -26.04 -17.05 9.86
CA GLY A 123 -26.20 -18.42 10.37
C GLY A 123 -25.12 -19.41 9.94
N VAL A 124 -24.06 -19.00 9.23
CA VAL A 124 -22.91 -19.87 8.96
C VAL A 124 -22.10 -20.08 10.25
N SER A 125 -21.82 -21.33 10.62
CA SER A 125 -21.09 -21.58 11.86
C SER A 125 -19.64 -21.09 11.81
N ALA A 126 -19.15 -20.51 12.91
CA ALA A 126 -17.75 -20.10 13.03
C ALA A 126 -16.77 -21.29 12.90
N GLY A 127 -17.21 -22.49 13.29
CA GLY A 127 -16.43 -23.72 13.13
C GLY A 127 -16.24 -24.11 11.66
N SER A 128 -17.29 -23.99 10.85
CA SER A 128 -17.22 -24.26 9.39
C SER A 128 -16.31 -23.26 8.67
N LEU A 129 -16.35 -21.99 9.08
CA LEU A 129 -15.44 -20.97 8.54
C LEU A 129 -14.00 -21.20 8.98
N ALA A 130 -13.79 -21.61 10.24
CA ALA A 130 -12.47 -21.97 10.76
C ALA A 130 -11.85 -23.14 9.97
N SER A 131 -12.63 -24.19 9.70
CA SER A 131 -12.15 -25.33 8.89
C SER A 131 -11.86 -24.96 7.44
N PHE A 132 -12.68 -24.09 6.84
CA PHE A 132 -12.48 -23.66 5.45
C PHE A 132 -11.25 -22.74 5.29
N THR A 133 -11.03 -21.85 6.25
CA THR A 133 -9.99 -20.81 6.16
C THR A 133 -8.68 -21.19 6.85
N ASN A 134 -8.65 -22.30 7.61
CA ASN A 134 -7.56 -22.65 8.51
C ASN A 134 -7.21 -21.53 9.50
N GLN A 135 -8.22 -20.84 10.01
CA GLN A 135 -8.08 -19.74 10.97
C GLN A 135 -8.85 -20.04 12.26
N PRO A 136 -8.45 -19.48 13.40
CA PRO A 136 -9.15 -19.74 14.66
C PRO A 136 -10.61 -19.29 14.60
N ALA A 137 -11.54 -20.13 15.08
CA ALA A 137 -12.97 -19.81 15.13
C ALA A 137 -13.28 -18.51 15.90
N ALA A 138 -12.45 -18.18 16.89
CA ALA A 138 -12.52 -16.94 17.65
C ALA A 138 -12.41 -15.68 16.77
N VAL A 139 -11.74 -15.75 15.62
CA VAL A 139 -11.64 -14.63 14.68
C VAL A 139 -12.99 -14.31 14.06
N PHE A 140 -13.85 -15.32 13.84
CA PHE A 140 -15.18 -15.15 13.29
C PHE A 140 -16.23 -14.85 14.38
N ALA A 141 -16.20 -15.55 15.52
CA ALA A 141 -17.19 -15.36 16.59
C ALA A 141 -16.88 -14.21 17.57
N GLY A 142 -15.62 -13.76 17.67
CA GLY A 142 -15.21 -12.78 18.67
C GLY A 142 -15.54 -11.31 18.33
N PRO A 143 -15.24 -10.35 19.22
CA PRO A 143 -15.39 -8.92 18.95
C PRO A 143 -14.52 -8.43 17.78
N TRP A 144 -14.99 -7.42 17.03
CA TRP A 144 -14.25 -6.85 15.89
C TRP A 144 -12.88 -6.29 16.28
N LEU A 145 -12.80 -5.62 17.43
CA LEU A 145 -11.58 -4.98 17.91
C LEU A 145 -10.59 -5.92 18.61
N ALA A 146 -10.96 -7.19 18.80
CA ALA A 146 -10.07 -8.17 19.42
C ALA A 146 -8.88 -8.54 18.51
N ASN A 147 -9.00 -8.29 17.20
CA ASN A 147 -7.93 -8.56 16.23
C ASN A 147 -7.13 -7.28 15.95
N GLY A 148 -5.85 -7.26 16.33
CA GLY A 148 -4.98 -6.09 16.15
C GLY A 148 -4.85 -5.62 14.70
N VAL A 149 -4.90 -6.54 13.72
CA VAL A 149 -4.87 -6.18 12.29
C VAL A 149 -6.18 -5.53 11.85
N THR A 150 -7.32 -5.91 12.45
CA THR A 150 -8.60 -5.23 12.22
C THR A 150 -8.58 -3.81 12.78
N VAL A 151 -8.06 -3.62 14.01
CA VAL A 151 -7.90 -2.29 14.62
C VAL A 151 -7.00 -1.40 13.75
N GLN A 152 -5.90 -1.96 13.24
CA GLN A 152 -5.01 -1.26 12.31
C GLN A 152 -5.76 -0.78 11.06
N ASN A 153 -6.58 -1.63 10.43
CA ASN A 153 -7.32 -1.26 9.23
C ASN A 153 -8.40 -0.20 9.51
N PHE A 154 -9.06 -0.25 10.67
CA PHE A 154 -9.92 0.85 11.12
C PHE A 154 -9.15 2.15 11.32
N GLY A 155 -7.95 2.11 11.89
CA GLY A 155 -7.07 3.27 12.02
C GLY A 155 -6.68 3.88 10.67
N ILE A 156 -6.34 3.04 9.68
CA ILE A 156 -6.05 3.48 8.31
C ILE A 156 -7.30 4.15 7.68
N LEU A 157 -8.48 3.55 7.85
CA LEU A 157 -9.73 4.10 7.32
C LEU A 157 -10.05 5.46 7.96
N LEU A 158 -9.96 5.58 9.29
CA LEU A 158 -10.19 6.83 10.00
C LEU A 158 -9.17 7.90 9.63
N GLY A 159 -7.88 7.55 9.55
CA GLY A 159 -6.83 8.48 9.13
C GLY A 159 -7.03 8.97 7.70
N THR A 160 -7.48 8.10 6.79
CA THR A 160 -7.81 8.47 5.41
C THR A 160 -9.00 9.42 5.37
N LEU A 161 -10.04 9.18 6.18
CA LEU A 161 -11.21 10.06 6.28
C LEU A 161 -10.83 11.45 6.79
N VAL A 162 -10.02 11.52 7.85
CA VAL A 162 -9.50 12.78 8.38
C VAL A 162 -8.68 13.50 7.31
N TYR A 163 -7.77 12.81 6.63
CA TYR A 163 -6.97 13.42 5.57
C TYR A 163 -7.83 13.93 4.40
N PHE A 164 -8.84 13.17 3.95
CA PHE A 164 -9.72 13.57 2.85
C PHE A 164 -10.55 14.81 3.19
N THR A 165 -10.99 14.92 4.44
CA THR A 165 -11.74 16.09 4.92
C THR A 165 -10.84 17.30 5.09
N THR A 166 -9.64 17.15 5.68
CA THR A 166 -8.68 18.26 5.83
C THR A 166 -8.07 18.70 4.51
N ALA A 167 -7.78 17.79 3.58
CA ALA A 167 -7.20 18.13 2.28
C ALA A 167 -8.24 18.75 1.31
N GLY A 168 -9.54 18.75 1.66
CA GLY A 168 -10.62 19.19 0.78
C GLY A 168 -10.91 18.25 -0.39
N LEU A 169 -10.30 17.06 -0.41
CA LEU A 169 -10.42 16.06 -1.49
C LEU A 169 -11.76 15.31 -1.47
N MET A 170 -12.51 15.40 -0.37
CA MET A 170 -13.79 14.70 -0.22
C MET A 170 -14.80 15.13 -1.29
N SER A 171 -14.90 16.44 -1.59
CA SER A 171 -15.84 16.94 -2.60
C SER A 171 -15.47 16.45 -4.00
N GLU A 172 -14.20 16.55 -4.38
CA GLU A 172 -13.70 16.07 -5.68
C GLU A 172 -13.92 14.57 -5.85
N THR A 173 -13.66 13.79 -4.80
CA THR A 173 -13.86 12.34 -4.82
C THR A 173 -15.33 11.99 -5.02
N ILE A 174 -16.25 12.62 -4.28
CA ILE A 174 -17.69 12.35 -4.40
C ILE A 174 -18.20 12.74 -5.79
N HIS A 175 -17.77 13.87 -6.34
CA HIS A 175 -18.16 14.31 -7.69
C HIS A 175 -17.58 13.43 -8.80
N SER A 176 -16.53 12.66 -8.53
CA SER A 176 -15.96 11.72 -9.50
C SER A 176 -16.78 10.43 -9.65
N VAL A 177 -17.56 10.02 -8.64
CA VAL A 177 -18.29 8.74 -8.64
C VAL A 177 -19.40 8.68 -9.71
N PRO A 178 -20.22 9.73 -9.94
CA PRO A 178 -21.23 9.73 -11.00
C PRO A 178 -20.65 9.70 -12.42
N SER A 179 -19.35 10.01 -12.59
CA SER A 179 -18.69 10.04 -13.91
C SER A 179 -18.19 8.65 -14.37
N LEU A 180 -18.43 7.61 -13.57
CA LEU A 180 -17.98 6.25 -13.87
C LEU A 180 -18.80 5.62 -15.02
N THR A 181 -18.16 5.46 -16.16
CA THR A 181 -18.72 4.71 -17.29
C THR A 181 -18.81 3.22 -16.94
N VAL A 182 -19.80 2.50 -17.49
CA VAL A 182 -19.96 1.03 -17.32
C VAL A 182 -18.65 0.27 -17.62
N LYS A 183 -17.91 0.69 -18.66
CA LYS A 183 -16.58 0.15 -18.99
C LYS A 183 -15.55 0.31 -17.87
N SER A 184 -15.50 1.48 -17.22
CA SER A 184 -14.58 1.72 -16.11
C SER A 184 -14.99 0.90 -14.88
N SER A 185 -16.29 0.77 -14.62
CA SER A 185 -16.81 -0.04 -13.53
C SER A 185 -16.47 -1.53 -13.68
N THR A 186 -16.56 -2.08 -14.90
CA THR A 186 -16.17 -3.48 -15.15
C THR A 186 -14.66 -3.68 -15.01
N LEU A 187 -13.84 -2.73 -15.48
CA LEU A 187 -12.40 -2.76 -15.26
C LEU A 187 -12.06 -2.79 -13.76
N TYR A 188 -12.70 -1.94 -12.95
CA TYR A 188 -12.47 -1.91 -11.51
C TYR A 188 -12.98 -3.16 -10.79
N ALA A 189 -14.12 -3.71 -11.20
CA ALA A 189 -14.64 -4.96 -10.63
C ALA A 189 -13.70 -6.13 -10.90
N ILE A 190 -13.24 -6.29 -12.15
CA ILE A 190 -12.28 -7.33 -12.54
C ILE A 190 -10.95 -7.10 -11.82
N GLY A 191 -10.45 -5.87 -11.79
CA GLY A 191 -9.22 -5.51 -11.08
C GLY A 191 -9.29 -5.84 -9.59
N GLY A 192 -10.38 -5.47 -8.92
CA GLY A 192 -10.61 -5.78 -7.51
C GLY A 192 -10.68 -7.28 -7.24
N PHE A 193 -11.38 -8.04 -8.10
CA PHE A 193 -11.43 -9.50 -8.00
C PHE A 193 -10.04 -10.13 -8.18
N SER A 194 -9.30 -9.73 -9.22
CA SER A 194 -7.94 -10.21 -9.47
C SER A 194 -6.98 -9.87 -8.33
N MET A 195 -7.08 -8.66 -7.75
CA MET A 195 -6.30 -8.30 -6.56
C MET A 195 -6.67 -9.19 -5.37
N GLY A 196 -7.96 -9.34 -5.07
CA GLY A 196 -8.44 -10.18 -3.97
C GLY A 196 -7.96 -11.63 -4.10
N PHE A 197 -8.15 -12.23 -5.28
CA PHE A 197 -7.68 -13.57 -5.60
C PHE A 197 -6.15 -13.68 -5.49
N GLY A 198 -5.42 -12.72 -6.07
CA GLY A 198 -3.97 -12.65 -6.03
C GLY A 198 -3.43 -12.62 -4.59
N THR A 199 -4.02 -11.81 -3.71
CA THR A 199 -3.57 -11.74 -2.31
C THR A 199 -3.69 -13.06 -1.56
N ARG A 200 -4.61 -13.96 -1.96
CA ARG A 200 -4.76 -15.29 -1.36
C ARG A 200 -3.74 -16.27 -1.92
N LEU A 201 -3.41 -16.18 -3.21
CA LEU A 201 -2.32 -16.97 -3.79
C LEU A 201 -0.94 -16.57 -3.23
N SER A 202 -0.70 -15.27 -3.03
CA SER A 202 0.57 -14.75 -2.49
C SER A 202 0.63 -14.67 -0.97
N ASN A 203 -0.43 -15.08 -0.26
CA ASN A 203 -0.56 -14.94 1.20
C ASN A 203 -0.32 -13.52 1.73
N GLY A 204 -0.60 -12.49 0.93
CA GLY A 204 -0.44 -11.10 1.32
C GLY A 204 -0.65 -10.11 0.17
N CYS A 205 -0.94 -8.86 0.53
CA CYS A 205 -0.95 -7.72 -0.39
C CYS A 205 0.41 -7.02 -0.43
N ASN A 206 0.52 -5.87 -1.09
CA ASN A 206 1.78 -5.13 -1.19
C ASN A 206 2.42 -4.85 0.18
N VAL A 207 1.67 -4.42 1.18
CA VAL A 207 2.27 -4.14 2.50
C VAL A 207 2.74 -5.40 3.25
N GLY A 208 2.07 -6.54 3.02
CA GLY A 208 2.34 -7.81 3.72
C GLY A 208 3.27 -8.76 2.98
N ALA A 209 3.26 -8.76 1.65
CA ALA A 209 4.03 -9.65 0.77
C ALA A 209 5.20 -8.94 0.06
N LEU A 210 5.18 -7.60 -0.06
CA LEU A 210 6.30 -6.83 -0.58
C LEU A 210 7.07 -6.13 0.54
N TYR A 211 6.41 -5.20 1.24
CA TYR A 211 7.10 -4.31 2.18
C TYR A 211 7.59 -5.04 3.43
N SER A 212 6.72 -5.78 4.13
CA SER A 212 7.10 -6.49 5.35
C SER A 212 8.22 -7.54 5.13
N PRO A 213 8.21 -8.35 4.06
CA PRO A 213 9.28 -9.30 3.79
C PRO A 213 10.60 -8.62 3.43
N ILE A 214 10.60 -7.55 2.62
CA ILE A 214 11.82 -6.80 2.30
C ILE A 214 12.39 -6.14 3.56
N ALA A 215 11.55 -5.52 4.38
CA ALA A 215 11.96 -4.88 5.63
C ALA A 215 12.51 -5.87 6.68
N THR A 216 12.13 -7.15 6.58
CA THR A 216 12.63 -8.23 7.43
C THR A 216 13.70 -9.09 6.76
N PHE A 217 14.24 -8.62 5.63
CA PHE A 217 15.30 -9.23 4.83
C PHE A 217 14.97 -10.64 4.26
N SER A 218 13.70 -10.88 3.92
CA SER A 218 13.27 -12.10 3.21
C SER A 218 13.30 -11.93 1.70
N LEU A 219 13.75 -12.98 1.00
CA LEU A 219 13.81 -13.01 -0.47
C LEU A 219 12.43 -13.02 -1.13
N SER A 220 11.43 -13.55 -0.43
CA SER A 220 10.06 -13.67 -0.93
C SER A 220 9.49 -12.33 -1.41
N GLY A 221 9.82 -11.23 -0.72
CA GLY A 221 9.38 -9.89 -1.12
C GLY A 221 9.98 -9.41 -2.45
N TRP A 222 11.22 -9.78 -2.75
CA TRP A 222 11.86 -9.45 -4.02
C TRP A 222 11.27 -10.23 -5.19
N ILE A 223 10.97 -11.52 -4.99
CA ILE A 223 10.27 -12.33 -5.98
C ILE A 223 8.86 -11.76 -6.23
N PHE A 224 8.16 -11.40 -5.16
CA PHE A 224 6.86 -10.75 -5.24
C PHE A 224 6.93 -9.42 -6.02
N LEU A 225 7.98 -8.61 -5.80
CA LEU A 225 8.20 -7.36 -6.56
C LEU A 225 8.24 -7.60 -8.07
N ILE A 226 9.01 -8.60 -8.52
CA ILE A 226 9.18 -8.91 -9.95
C ILE A 226 7.82 -9.28 -10.57
N VAL A 227 7.09 -10.20 -9.93
CA VAL A 227 5.78 -10.66 -10.42
C VAL A 227 4.75 -9.53 -10.37
N LEU A 228 4.77 -8.70 -9.32
CA LEU A 228 3.89 -7.55 -9.18
C LEU A 228 4.12 -6.51 -10.28
N VAL A 229 5.39 -6.18 -10.58
CA VAL A 229 5.74 -5.25 -11.65
C VAL A 229 5.31 -5.81 -13.00
N ALA A 230 5.60 -7.08 -13.29
CA ALA A 230 5.17 -7.74 -14.52
C ALA A 230 3.63 -7.72 -14.68
N GLY A 231 2.91 -8.08 -13.62
CA GLY A 231 1.45 -8.04 -13.58
C GLY A 231 0.89 -6.64 -13.80
N GLY A 232 1.50 -5.61 -13.20
CA GLY A 232 1.14 -4.21 -13.41
C GLY A 232 1.35 -3.73 -14.85
N ILE A 233 2.44 -4.15 -15.50
CA ILE A 233 2.69 -3.85 -16.92
C ILE A 233 1.62 -4.49 -17.80
N ILE A 234 1.33 -5.79 -17.59
CA ILE A 234 0.29 -6.52 -18.32
C ILE A 234 -1.09 -5.89 -18.10
N GLY A 235 -1.44 -5.58 -16.86
CA GLY A 235 -2.70 -4.93 -16.51
C GLY A 235 -2.87 -3.58 -17.21
N ASN A 236 -1.82 -2.75 -17.24
CA ASN A 236 -1.83 -1.48 -17.96
C ASN A 236 -1.96 -1.66 -19.47
N MET A 237 -1.33 -2.68 -20.06
CA MET A 237 -1.47 -2.99 -21.49
C MET A 237 -2.90 -3.43 -21.84
N VAL A 238 -3.51 -4.29 -21.01
CA VAL A 238 -4.91 -4.73 -21.19
C VAL A 238 -5.86 -3.55 -21.02
N ALA A 239 -5.67 -2.73 -19.98
CA ALA A 239 -6.49 -1.54 -19.75
C ALA A 239 -6.46 -0.60 -20.96
N LYS A 240 -5.26 -0.31 -21.50
CA LYS A 240 -5.12 0.54 -22.70
C LYS A 240 -5.70 -0.06 -23.97
N ARG A 241 -5.77 -1.39 -24.09
CA ARG A 241 -6.25 -2.05 -25.32
C ARG A 241 -7.76 -2.28 -25.32
N VAL A 242 -8.34 -2.53 -24.15
CA VAL A 242 -9.75 -2.93 -24.01
C VAL A 242 -10.63 -1.77 -23.50
N TYR A 243 -10.05 -0.85 -22.73
CA TYR A 243 -10.77 0.19 -22.01
C TYR A 243 -10.34 1.63 -22.35
N ALA A 244 -9.34 1.83 -23.22
CA ALA A 244 -9.10 3.13 -23.87
C ALA A 244 -10.07 3.33 -25.05
#